data_AF-A0A5K1DLD3-F1
#
_entry.id   AF-A0A5K1DLD3-F1
#
_cell.length_a   1.000
_cell.length_b   1.000
_cell.length_c   1.000
_cell.angle_alpha   90.00
_cell.angle_beta   90.00
_cell.angle_gamma   90.00
#
_symmetry.space_group_name_H-M   'P 1'
#
loop_
_entity.id
_entity.type
_entity.pdbx_description
1 polymer ?
#
loop_
_entity_poly.entity_id
_entity_poly.type
_entity_poly.pdbx_seq_one_letter_code
_entity_poly.pdbx_strand_id
1 'polypeptide(L)' 'MEEQGGGGEEHGVLLYYRYVTIPDVPSMALFFRANCESLGLLGRVRISPSGVNVT' A
#
# COMPACT_ATOMS: atom_id res chain seq x y z
N MET A 1 -12.46 -4.93 -39.08
CA MET A 1 -12.83 -5.41 -37.74
C MET A 1 -12.20 -4.46 -36.76
N GLU A 2 -13.01 -3.61 -36.14
CA GLU A 2 -12.57 -2.64 -35.14
C GLU A 2 -12.36 -3.39 -33.83
N GLU A 3 -11.11 -3.47 -33.34
CA GLU A 3 -10.86 -3.87 -31.96
C GLU A 3 -11.18 -2.68 -31.06
N GLN A 4 -12.30 -2.78 -30.35
CA GLN A 4 -12.61 -1.88 -29.24
C GLN A 4 -11.63 -2.17 -28.11
N GLY A 5 -10.61 -1.33 -27.98
CA GLY A 5 -9.72 -1.32 -26.81
C GLY A 5 -10.52 -0.95 -25.56
N GLY A 6 -10.92 -1.95 -24.78
CA GLY A 6 -11.53 -1.78 -23.48
C GLY A 6 -10.54 -1.19 -22.48
N GLY A 7 -10.40 0.14 -22.48
CA GLY A 7 -9.62 0.89 -21.50
C GLY A 7 -10.31 0.96 -20.13
N GLY A 8 -10.57 -0.19 -19.51
CA GLY A 8 -10.87 -0.25 -18.08
C GLY A 8 -9.55 -0.15 -17.32
N GLU A 9 -9.41 0.80 -16.40
CA GLU A 9 -8.22 0.90 -15.57
C GLU A 9 -8.01 -0.43 -14.82
N GLU A 10 -6.92 -1.15 -15.14
CA GLU A 10 -6.58 -2.40 -14.46
C GLU A 10 -6.19 -2.09 -13.01
N HIS A 11 -7.15 -2.25 -12.10
CA HIS A 11 -6.89 -2.12 -10.67
C HIS A 11 -6.16 -3.37 -10.15
N GLY A 12 -4.99 -3.17 -9.53
CA GLY A 12 -4.24 -4.21 -8.84
C GLY A 12 -4.47 -4.20 -7.33
N VAL A 13 -4.40 -5.38 -6.71
CA VAL A 13 -4.41 -5.52 -5.24
C VAL A 13 -3.01 -5.87 -4.75
N LEU A 14 -2.51 -5.12 -3.77
CA LEU A 14 -1.21 -5.36 -3.14
C LEU A 14 -1.39 -5.88 -1.72
N LEU A 15 -1.00 -7.12 -1.47
CA LEU A 15 -0.94 -7.68 -0.13
C LEU A 15 0.52 -7.83 0.29
N TYR A 16 0.88 -7.25 1.44
CA TYR A 16 2.25 -7.31 1.93
C TYR A 16 2.29 -7.46 3.45
N TYR A 17 3.15 -8.35 3.95
CA TYR A 17 3.43 -8.47 5.37
C TYR A 17 4.92 -8.74 5.58
N ARG A 18 5.46 -8.23 6.68
CA ARG A 18 6.84 -8.51 7.07
C ARG A 18 7.04 -8.36 8.56
N TYR A 19 7.67 -9.36 9.18
CA TYR A 19 8.17 -9.27 10.54
C TYR A 19 9.55 -8.63 10.55
N VAL A 20 9.66 -7.49 11.21
CA VAL A 20 10.88 -6.70 11.34
C VAL A 20 10.74 -5.76 12.53
N THR A 21 11.82 -5.54 13.26
CA THR A 21 11.82 -4.56 14.34
C THR A 21 11.67 -3.15 13.76
N ILE A 22 10.63 -2.42 14.16
CA ILE A 22 10.38 -1.03 13.74
C ILE A 22 10.60 -0.14 14.96
N PRO A 23 11.70 0.64 15.01
CA PRO A 23 12.07 1.41 16.19
C PRO A 23 11.17 2.63 16.42
N ASP A 24 10.64 3.24 15.36
CA ASP A 24 9.74 4.39 15.42
C ASP A 24 8.48 4.12 14.59
N VAL A 25 7.47 3.56 15.26
CA VAL A 25 6.18 3.24 14.65
C VAL A 25 5.42 4.50 14.19
N PRO A 26 5.32 5.58 14.99
CA PRO A 26 4.68 6.82 14.53
C PRO A 26 5.27 7.39 13.23
N SER A 27 6.59 7.51 13.13
CA SER A 27 7.23 8.04 11.94
C SER A 27 7.04 7.13 10.72
N MET A 28 7.11 5.81 10.93
CA MET A 28 6.86 4.84 9.87
C MET A 28 5.41 4.92 9.35
N ALA A 29 4.43 5.15 10.23
CA ALA A 29 3.03 5.32 9.84
C ALA A 29 2.82 6.57 8.99
N LEU A 30 3.45 7.69 9.35
CA LEU A 30 3.41 8.93 8.55
C LEU A 30 4.06 8.72 7.17
N PHE A 31 5.19 8.02 7.11
CA PHE A 31 5.87 7.70 5.85
C PHE A 31 4.99 6.86 4.91
N PHE A 32 4.40 5.76 5.42
CA PHE A 32 3.50 4.94 4.61
C PHE A 32 2.27 5.73 4.13
N ARG A 33 1.67 6.53 5.02
CA ARG A 33 0.51 7.35 4.67
C ARG A 33 0.82 8.32 3.55
N ALA A 34 1.89 9.10 3.67
CA ALA A 34 2.28 10.09 2.65
C ALA A 34 2.55 9.43 1.29
N ASN A 35 3.21 8.26 1.28
CA ASN A 35 3.49 7.54 0.04
C ASN A 35 2.23 6.95 -0.59
N CYS A 36 1.34 6.35 0.21
CA CYS A 36 0.06 5.84 -0.28
C CYS A 36 -0.80 6.95 -0.87
N GLU A 37 -0.88 8.10 -0.19
CA GLU A 37 -1.59 9.29 -0.68
C GLU A 37 -0.98 9.80 -2.01
N SER A 38 0.35 9.88 -2.10
CA SER A 38 1.05 10.31 -3.33
C SER A 38 0.86 9.36 -4.52
N LEU A 39 0.61 8.08 -4.27
CA LEU A 39 0.44 7.05 -5.29
C LEU A 39 -1.04 6.74 -5.59
N GLY A 40 -1.99 7.43 -4.93
CA GLY A 40 -3.41 7.14 -5.07
C GLY A 40 -3.81 5.76 -4.56
N LEU A 41 -3.03 5.16 -3.67
CA LEU A 41 -3.29 3.83 -3.12
C LEU A 41 -4.36 3.91 -2.04
N LEU A 42 -5.39 3.07 -2.19
CA LEU A 42 -6.46 2.91 -1.22
C LEU A 42 -6.26 1.59 -0.48
N GLY A 43 -6.33 1.63 0.85
CA GLY A 43 -6.09 0.43 1.65
C GLY A 43 -5.84 0.73 3.12
N ARG A 44 -5.21 -0.24 3.79
CA ARG A 44 -4.88 -0.16 5.22
C ARG A 44 -3.45 -0.65 5.45
N VAL A 45 -2.68 0.19 6.13
CA VAL A 45 -1.34 -0.14 6.63
C VAL A 45 -1.42 -0.28 8.16
N ARG A 46 -1.06 -1.46 8.68
CA ARG A 46 -0.94 -1.75 10.11
C ARG A 46 0.53 -1.90 10.47
N ILE A 47 1.00 -1.09 11.40
CA ILE A 47 2.40 -1.08 11.84
C ILE A 47 2.43 -1.36 13.34
N SER A 48 3.31 -2.27 13.73
CA SER A 48 3.64 -2.55 15.12
C SER A 48 5.17 -2.50 15.28
N PRO A 49 5.70 -2.48 16.52
CA PRO A 49 7.13 -2.61 16.73
C PRO A 49 7.73 -3.92 16.18
N SER A 50 6.89 -4.94 15.95
CA SER A 50 7.28 -6.26 15.45
C SER A 50 7.11 -6.43 13.94
N GLY A 51 6.56 -5.44 13.22
CA GLY A 51 6.48 -5.51 11.78
C GLY A 51 5.31 -4.73 11.17
N VAL A 52 4.93 -5.15 9.96
CA VAL A 52 3.93 -4.47 9.14
C VAL A 52 3.01 -5.46 8.43
N ASN A 53 1.75 -5.06 8.25
CA ASN A 53 0.74 -5.75 7.44
C ASN A 53 -0.03 -4.71 6.60
N VAL A 54 -0.13 -4.95 5.31
CA VAL A 54 -0.70 -4.04 4.31
C VAL A 54 -1.73 -4.79 3.46
N THR A 55 -2.86 -4.13 3.24
CA THR A 55 -3.97 -4.59 2.41
C THR A 55 -4.48 -3.46 1.54
#